data_AF-N1MRY1-F1
#
_entry.id   AF-N1MRY1-F1
#
_cell.length_a   1.000
_cell.length_b   1.000
_cell.length_c   1.000
_cell.angle_alpha   90.00
_cell.angle_beta   90.00
_cell.angle_gamma   90.00
#
_symmetry.space_group_name_H-M   'P 1'
#
loop_
_entity.id
_entity.type
_entity.pdbx_description
1 polymer ?
#
loop_
_entity_poly.entity_id
_entity_poly.type
_entity_poly.pdbx_seq_one_letter_code
_entity_poly.pdbx_strand_id
1 'polypeptide(L)'
;MAVIKGTPGNGNTADDLTGTDAADQILGGDGDDRIRGGLGDDSISGGSGNDGITGNQGNDLLFGGDGDDDLNGGADYDTAQYRGALSDYTIYLNDRGEVVIIDNVGSDGRDILKNIEALKFWENGAYKTYELADILP
;
A
#
# COMPACT_ATOMS: atom_id res chain seq x y z
N MET A 1 0.03 0.56 -19.34
CA MET A 1 0.80 -0.41 -18.55
C MET A 1 2.27 -0.29 -18.89
N ALA A 2 2.91 0.73 -18.32
CA ALA A 2 4.34 0.73 -18.14
C ALA A 2 4.68 -0.11 -16.89
N VAL A 3 5.95 -0.52 -16.80
CA VAL A 3 6.53 -1.07 -15.58
C VAL A 3 7.63 -0.13 -15.15
N ILE A 4 7.48 0.45 -13.97
CA ILE A 4 8.40 1.41 -13.37
C ILE A 4 9.05 0.73 -12.17
N LYS A 5 10.37 0.80 -12.08
CA LYS A 5 11.13 0.12 -11.04
C LYS A 5 12.13 1.08 -10.43
N GLY A 6 12.28 1.01 -9.12
CA GLY A 6 13.38 1.61 -8.39
C GLY A 6 14.73 1.11 -8.86
N THR A 7 15.77 1.81 -8.41
CA THR A 7 17.15 1.46 -8.75
C THR A 7 17.54 0.16 -8.06
N PRO A 8 18.15 -0.82 -8.76
CA PRO A 8 18.65 -2.02 -8.11
C PRO A 8 19.81 -1.67 -7.17
N GLY A 9 19.51 -1.53 -5.88
CA GLY A 9 20.45 -1.19 -4.82
C GLY A 9 20.60 -2.31 -3.80
N ASN A 10 21.74 -2.38 -3.14
CA ASN A 10 22.10 -3.34 -2.09
C ASN A 10 21.41 -3.05 -0.73
N GLY A 11 20.12 -2.71 -0.73
CA GLY A 11 19.32 -2.53 0.48
C GLY A 11 19.29 -1.13 1.11
N ASN A 12 19.52 -0.04 0.35
CA ASN A 12 19.53 1.33 0.90
C ASN A 12 19.40 2.45 -0.16
N THR A 13 18.56 2.30 -1.18
CA THR A 13 18.35 3.41 -2.13
C THR A 13 16.90 3.81 -2.12
N ALA A 14 16.58 4.79 -1.28
CA ALA A 14 15.33 5.54 -1.38
C ALA A 14 15.19 6.09 -2.82
N ASP A 15 14.13 5.70 -3.51
CA ASP A 15 13.78 6.12 -4.85
C ASP A 15 12.60 7.13 -4.83
N ASP A 16 12.57 8.05 -5.79
CA ASP A 16 11.40 8.91 -6.05
C ASP A 16 10.80 8.49 -7.40
N LEU A 17 9.73 7.70 -7.34
CA LEU A 17 9.06 7.10 -8.49
C LEU A 17 7.75 7.82 -8.78
N THR A 18 7.45 8.01 -10.06
CA THR A 18 6.19 8.61 -10.51
C THR A 18 5.74 7.90 -11.78
N GLY A 19 4.51 7.39 -11.76
CA GLY A 19 3.86 6.82 -12.93
C GLY A 19 3.29 7.85 -13.87
N THR A 20 2.43 7.37 -14.75
CA THR A 20 1.96 8.11 -15.92
C THR A 20 0.45 8.34 -15.85
N ASP A 21 -0.12 8.94 -16.90
CA ASP A 21 -1.57 9.09 -17.00
C ASP A 21 -2.30 7.75 -17.33
N ALA A 22 -1.54 6.66 -17.54
CA ALA A 22 -2.07 5.34 -17.83
C ALA A 22 -1.82 4.39 -16.66
N ALA A 23 -2.63 3.33 -16.56
CA ALA A 23 -2.43 2.25 -15.59
C ALA A 23 -1.00 1.70 -15.67
N ASP A 24 -0.30 1.66 -14.54
CA ASP A 24 1.09 1.28 -14.40
C ASP A 24 1.32 0.21 -13.33
N GLN A 25 2.43 -0.51 -13.46
CA GLN A 25 2.98 -1.32 -12.39
C GLN A 25 4.23 -0.62 -11.86
N ILE A 26 4.21 -0.22 -10.59
CA ILE A 26 5.33 0.50 -9.96
C ILE A 26 5.89 -0.35 -8.81
N LEU A 27 7.21 -0.57 -8.82
CA LEU A 27 7.93 -1.35 -7.83
C LEU A 27 9.04 -0.48 -7.22
N GLY A 28 8.95 -0.14 -5.94
CA GLY A 28 9.97 0.58 -5.19
C GLY A 28 11.24 -0.26 -5.05
N GLY A 29 11.17 -1.34 -4.27
CA GLY A 29 12.27 -2.27 -4.09
C GLY A 29 12.75 -2.27 -2.65
N ASP A 30 14.03 -2.00 -2.44
CA ASP A 30 14.61 -1.91 -1.10
C ASP A 30 14.96 -0.45 -0.79
N GLY A 31 14.54 0.04 0.37
CA GLY A 31 14.79 1.41 0.83
C GLY A 31 13.49 2.12 1.17
N ASP A 32 13.60 3.30 1.78
CA ASP A 32 12.44 4.13 2.13
C ASP A 32 12.02 4.94 0.89
N ASP A 33 11.09 4.42 0.11
CA ASP A 33 10.73 4.95 -1.20
C ASP A 33 9.61 6.00 -1.13
N ARG A 34 9.59 6.88 -2.12
CA ARG A 34 8.48 7.80 -2.38
C ARG A 34 7.87 7.49 -3.74
N ILE A 35 6.64 7.01 -3.74
CA ILE A 35 5.98 6.53 -4.97
C ILE A 35 4.69 7.30 -5.24
N ARG A 36 4.50 7.73 -6.48
CA ARG A 36 3.26 8.36 -6.97
C ARG A 36 2.72 7.56 -8.16
N GLY A 37 1.46 7.11 -8.10
CA GLY A 37 0.78 6.35 -9.16
C GLY A 37 0.62 7.18 -10.42
N GLY A 38 -0.32 8.11 -10.44
CA GLY A 38 -0.56 8.92 -11.63
C GLY A 38 -2.04 9.19 -11.81
N LEU A 39 -2.57 9.03 -13.03
CA LEU A 39 -4.01 9.20 -13.27
C LEU A 39 -4.75 7.89 -13.59
N GLY A 40 -4.01 6.79 -13.76
CA GLY A 40 -4.56 5.51 -14.17
C GLY A 40 -4.74 4.57 -12.99
N ASP A 41 -5.47 3.47 -13.21
CA ASP A 41 -5.60 2.40 -12.22
C ASP A 41 -4.26 1.67 -12.05
N ASP A 42 -3.52 1.99 -11.00
CA ASP A 42 -2.15 1.55 -10.79
C ASP A 42 -2.03 0.37 -9.83
N SER A 43 -0.99 -0.44 -10.02
CA SER A 43 -0.54 -1.42 -9.05
C SER A 43 0.83 -1.02 -8.52
N ILE A 44 0.88 -0.66 -7.24
CA ILE A 44 2.04 -0.05 -6.62
C ILE A 44 2.53 -0.93 -5.46
N SER A 45 3.81 -1.26 -5.46
CA SER A 45 4.49 -1.95 -4.36
C SER A 45 5.65 -1.11 -3.86
N GLY A 46 5.69 -0.79 -2.57
CA GLY A 46 6.82 -0.16 -1.90
C GLY A 46 7.99 -1.11 -1.82
N GLY A 47 7.84 -2.21 -1.08
CA GLY A 47 8.80 -3.31 -1.08
C GLY A 47 9.32 -3.58 0.32
N SER A 48 10.55 -3.19 0.62
CA SER A 48 11.09 -3.23 1.98
C SER A 48 11.63 -1.86 2.36
N GLY A 49 11.40 -1.42 3.58
CA GLY A 49 11.67 -0.05 4.00
C GLY A 49 10.38 0.66 4.38
N ASN A 50 10.50 1.89 4.87
CA ASN A 50 9.33 2.68 5.26
C ASN A 50 8.92 3.58 4.10
N ASP A 51 7.90 3.17 3.37
CA ASP A 51 7.52 3.74 2.09
C ASP A 51 6.41 4.79 2.21
N GLY A 52 6.49 5.83 1.39
CA GLY A 52 5.43 6.81 1.19
C GLY A 52 4.78 6.62 -0.18
N ILE A 53 3.58 6.03 -0.21
CA ILE A 53 2.87 5.69 -1.45
C ILE A 53 1.63 6.57 -1.62
N THR A 54 1.47 7.17 -2.81
CA THR A 54 0.26 7.90 -3.18
C THR A 54 -0.25 7.45 -4.55
N GLY A 55 -1.45 6.88 -4.63
CA GLY A 55 -2.08 6.46 -5.89
C GLY A 55 -2.42 7.64 -6.82
N ASN A 56 -3.08 8.65 -6.25
CA ASN A 56 -3.61 9.87 -6.88
C ASN A 56 -5.00 9.71 -7.50
N GLN A 57 -5.17 9.51 -8.81
CA GLN A 57 -6.48 9.26 -9.42
C GLN A 57 -6.49 7.87 -10.05
N GLY A 58 -7.66 7.25 -10.12
CA GLY A 58 -7.78 5.87 -10.56
C GLY A 58 -8.12 4.95 -9.39
N ASN A 59 -8.51 3.72 -9.70
CA ASN A 59 -8.77 2.71 -8.68
C ASN A 59 -7.47 1.92 -8.43
N ASP A 60 -6.72 2.32 -7.41
CA ASP A 60 -5.37 1.81 -7.21
C ASP A 60 -5.32 0.58 -6.29
N LEU A 61 -4.35 -0.29 -6.55
CA LEU A 61 -3.98 -1.40 -5.68
C LEU A 61 -2.62 -1.12 -5.06
N LEU A 62 -2.62 -0.79 -3.77
CA LEU A 62 -1.41 -0.42 -3.02
C LEU A 62 -0.92 -1.58 -2.15
N PHE A 63 0.39 -1.81 -2.20
CA PHE A 63 1.13 -2.74 -1.36
C PHE A 63 2.27 -1.96 -0.71
N GLY A 64 2.21 -1.73 0.61
CA GLY A 64 3.31 -1.10 1.33
C GLY A 64 4.54 -1.99 1.29
N GLY A 65 4.46 -3.11 1.98
CA GLY A 65 5.50 -4.13 1.95
C GLY A 65 5.98 -4.39 3.36
N ASP A 66 7.28 -4.63 3.53
CA ASP A 66 7.88 -4.77 4.86
C ASP A 66 8.28 -3.38 5.37
N GLY A 67 7.80 -2.95 6.53
CA GLY A 67 8.16 -1.64 7.10
C GLY A 67 6.96 -0.93 7.73
N ASP A 68 7.17 0.31 8.16
CA ASP A 68 6.09 1.19 8.60
C ASP A 68 5.75 2.15 7.45
N ASP A 69 4.64 1.92 6.74
CA ASP A 69 4.32 2.64 5.52
C ASP A 69 3.23 3.73 5.69
N ASP A 70 3.31 4.77 4.86
CA ASP A 70 2.27 5.78 4.69
C ASP A 70 1.58 5.56 3.32
N LEU A 71 0.37 4.99 3.33
CA LEU A 71 -0.41 4.70 2.13
C LEU A 71 -1.55 5.71 1.95
N ASN A 72 -1.61 6.35 0.79
CA ASN A 72 -2.69 7.23 0.40
C ASN A 72 -3.25 6.80 -0.96
N GLY A 73 -4.48 6.29 -1.02
CA GLY A 73 -5.11 5.91 -2.29
C GLY A 73 -5.28 7.13 -3.19
N GLY A 74 -6.11 8.07 -2.73
CA GLY A 74 -6.27 9.36 -3.37
C GLY A 74 -7.72 9.63 -3.68
N ALA A 75 -8.03 9.79 -4.96
CA ALA A 75 -9.39 9.89 -5.45
C ALA A 75 -9.85 8.54 -5.99
N ASP A 76 -11.16 8.39 -6.13
CA ASP A 76 -11.82 7.16 -6.60
C ASP A 76 -11.77 6.03 -5.55
N TYR A 77 -11.69 4.77 -5.96
CA TYR A 77 -11.84 3.62 -5.07
C TYR A 77 -10.56 2.81 -4.99
N ASP A 78 -9.91 2.86 -3.83
CA ASP A 78 -8.58 2.32 -3.63
C ASP A 78 -8.56 1.12 -2.69
N THR A 79 -7.63 0.21 -2.95
CA THR A 79 -7.46 -1.00 -2.15
C THR A 79 -6.02 -1.11 -1.63
N ALA A 80 -5.86 -1.26 -0.31
CA ALA A 80 -4.60 -1.71 0.27
C ALA A 80 -4.60 -3.23 0.45
N GLN A 81 -3.52 -3.91 0.10
CA GLN A 81 -3.41 -5.36 0.20
C GLN A 81 -2.23 -5.75 1.09
N TYR A 82 -2.42 -6.81 1.88
CA TYR A 82 -1.52 -7.28 2.94
C TYR A 82 -1.25 -8.78 2.81
N ARG A 83 -0.05 -9.25 3.18
CA ARG A 83 0.40 -10.63 2.91
C ARG A 83 -0.18 -11.67 3.87
N GLY A 84 -0.60 -11.25 5.06
CA GLY A 84 -1.11 -12.12 6.12
C GLY A 84 -2.63 -12.27 6.11
N ALA A 85 -3.13 -13.09 7.05
CA ALA A 85 -4.57 -13.22 7.27
C ALA A 85 -5.08 -12.04 8.11
N LEU A 86 -6.35 -11.63 7.94
CA LEU A 86 -6.92 -10.51 8.71
C LEU A 86 -6.76 -10.67 10.23
N SER A 87 -6.78 -11.90 10.74
CA SER A 87 -6.58 -12.21 12.17
C SER A 87 -5.21 -11.82 12.73
N ASP A 88 -4.24 -11.61 11.85
CA ASP A 88 -2.86 -11.27 12.22
C ASP A 88 -2.71 -9.76 12.44
N TYR A 89 -3.68 -8.96 11.99
CA TYR A 89 -3.64 -7.51 12.01
C TYR A 89 -4.55 -6.92 13.09
N THR A 90 -4.07 -5.85 13.72
CA THR A 90 -4.88 -4.95 14.54
C THR A 90 -5.20 -3.72 13.71
N ILE A 91 -6.49 -3.41 13.55
CA ILE A 91 -6.98 -2.33 12.68
C ILE A 91 -7.85 -1.39 13.51
N TYR A 92 -7.57 -0.08 13.46
CA TYR A 92 -8.34 0.94 14.19
C TYR A 92 -8.21 2.32 13.56
N LEU A 93 -9.09 3.25 13.95
CA LEU A 93 -8.96 4.67 13.63
C LEU A 93 -8.18 5.39 14.73
N ASN A 94 -7.16 6.16 14.35
CA ASN A 94 -6.45 7.02 15.29
C ASN A 94 -7.22 8.32 15.59
N ASP A 95 -6.69 9.16 16.50
CA ASP A 95 -7.33 10.44 16.89
C ASP A 95 -7.44 11.47 15.75
N ARG A 96 -6.76 11.24 14.62
CA ARG A 96 -6.82 12.06 13.41
C ARG A 96 -7.83 11.52 12.38
N GLY A 97 -8.47 10.39 12.67
CA GLY A 97 -9.37 9.70 11.75
C GLY A 97 -8.66 8.95 10.63
N GLU A 98 -7.36 8.71 10.75
CA GLU A 98 -6.60 7.88 9.80
C GLU A 98 -6.72 6.41 10.24
N VAL A 99 -6.78 5.51 9.27
CA VAL A 99 -6.74 4.07 9.53
C VAL A 99 -5.33 3.69 9.91
N VAL A 100 -5.18 2.95 10.99
CA VAL A 100 -3.90 2.35 11.39
C VAL A 100 -4.04 0.85 11.35
N ILE A 101 -3.11 0.20 10.67
CA ILE A 101 -3.01 -1.25 10.56
C ILE A 101 -1.69 -1.66 11.19
N ILE A 102 -1.71 -2.70 12.02
CA ILE A 102 -0.51 -3.23 12.68
C ILE A 102 -0.48 -4.73 12.47
N ASP A 103 0.54 -5.22 11.76
CA ASP A 103 0.87 -6.63 11.70
C ASP A 103 1.46 -7.09 13.06
N ASN A 104 0.84 -8.10 13.68
CA ASN A 104 1.26 -8.61 14.99
C ASN A 104 2.16 -9.85 14.89
N VAL A 105 2.42 -10.36 13.69
CA VAL A 105 3.14 -11.63 13.49
C VAL A 105 4.19 -11.60 12.38
N GLY A 106 4.14 -10.64 11.46
CA GLY A 106 5.01 -10.54 10.29
C GLY A 106 5.84 -9.25 10.24
N SER A 107 6.25 -8.89 9.02
CA SER A 107 7.15 -7.78 8.70
C SER A 107 6.43 -6.58 8.10
N ASP A 108 5.13 -6.66 7.83
CA ASP A 108 4.36 -5.57 7.24
C ASP A 108 4.23 -4.36 8.19
N GLY A 109 4.67 -4.47 9.45
CA GLY A 109 4.84 -3.34 10.37
C GLY A 109 3.57 -2.59 10.75
N ARG A 110 3.71 -1.27 10.96
CA ARG A 110 2.63 -0.35 11.34
C ARG A 110 2.40 0.68 10.24
N ASP A 111 1.29 0.52 9.53
CA ASP A 111 0.91 1.37 8.42
C ASP A 111 -0.16 2.39 8.79
N ILE A 112 -0.12 3.52 8.08
CA ILE A 112 -1.13 4.58 8.16
C ILE A 112 -1.78 4.73 6.78
N LEU A 113 -3.10 4.55 6.74
CA LEU A 113 -3.89 4.56 5.51
C LEU A 113 -4.81 5.78 5.45
N LYS A 114 -4.85 6.39 4.27
CA LYS A 114 -5.68 7.56 3.93
C LYS A 114 -6.35 7.32 2.60
N ASN A 115 -7.63 7.71 2.49
CA ASN A 115 -8.41 7.55 1.26
C ASN A 115 -8.26 6.14 0.69
N ILE A 116 -8.53 5.13 1.52
CA ILE A 116 -8.56 3.72 1.14
C ILE A 116 -9.95 3.21 1.50
N GLU A 117 -10.63 2.59 0.53
CA GLU A 117 -11.99 2.13 0.68
C GLU A 117 -12.06 0.64 1.05
N ALA A 118 -11.07 -0.15 0.61
CA ALA A 118 -11.02 -1.58 0.88
C ALA A 118 -9.65 -2.11 1.28
N LEU A 119 -9.68 -3.22 2.03
CA LEU A 119 -8.50 -3.98 2.43
C LEU A 119 -8.57 -5.39 1.86
N LYS A 120 -7.41 -5.93 1.46
CA LYS A 120 -7.28 -7.32 1.02
C LYS A 120 -6.28 -8.08 1.88
N PHE A 121 -6.67 -9.25 2.36
CA PHE A 121 -5.83 -10.13 3.19
C PHE A 121 -5.75 -11.53 2.58
N TRP A 122 -4.61 -12.20 2.76
CA TRP A 122 -4.41 -13.57 2.29
C TRP A 122 -4.99 -14.57 3.28
N GLU A 123 -6.09 -15.23 2.90
CA GLU A 123 -6.78 -16.18 3.75
C GLU A 123 -7.05 -17.50 3.04
N ASN A 124 -6.64 -18.61 3.66
CA ASN A 124 -6.93 -19.97 3.17
C ASN A 124 -6.56 -20.19 1.69
N GLY A 125 -5.48 -19.55 1.22
CA GLY A 125 -4.95 -19.73 -0.13
C GLY A 125 -5.48 -18.75 -1.18
N ALA A 126 -6.19 -17.69 -0.78
CA ALA A 126 -6.61 -16.63 -1.70
C ALA A 126 -6.73 -15.27 -0.98
N TYR A 127 -6.59 -14.18 -1.74
CA TYR A 127 -6.92 -12.85 -1.24
C TYR A 127 -8.43 -12.67 -1.11
N LYS A 128 -8.87 -12.17 0.04
CA LYS A 128 -10.25 -11.74 0.28
C LYS A 128 -10.30 -10.24 0.50
N THR A 129 -11.27 -9.59 -0.11
CA THR A 129 -11.54 -8.15 0.05
C THR A 129 -12.53 -7.92 1.17
N TYR A 130 -12.28 -6.88 1.96
CA TYR A 130 -13.15 -6.38 3.02
C TYR A 130 -13.32 -4.87 2.82
N GLU A 131 -14.56 -4.39 2.78
CA GLU A 131 -14.82 -2.95 2.78
C GLU A 131 -14.39 -2.37 4.11
N LEU A 132 -13.69 -1.25 4.09
CA LEU A 132 -13.16 -0.65 5.31
C LEU A 132 -14.28 -0.26 6.28
N ALA A 133 -15.44 0.16 5.74
CA ALA A 133 -16.64 0.48 6.49
C ALA A 133 -17.26 -0.72 7.25
N ASP A 134 -16.92 -1.96 6.87
CA ASP A 134 -17.38 -3.17 7.55
C ASP A 134 -16.41 -3.67 8.63
N ILE A 135 -15.16 -3.17 8.63
CA ILE A 135 -14.09 -3.59 9.55
C ILE A 135 -13.92 -2.59 10.69
N LEU A 136 -14.07 -1.30 10.40
CA LEU A 136 -13.95 -0.24 11.39
C LEU A 136 -15.27 -0.03 12.14
N PRO A 137 -15.21 0.25 13.45
CA PRO A 137 -16.38 0.50 14.28
C PRO A 137 -17.10 1.82 13.98
#